data_AF-A0A1F5JLT8-F1
#
_entry.id   AF-A0A1F5JLT8-F1
#
_cell.length_a   1.000
_cell.length_b   1.000
_cell.length_c   1.000
_cell.angle_alpha   90.00
_cell.angle_beta   90.00
_cell.angle_gamma   90.00
#
_symmetry.space_group_name_H-M   'P 1'
#
loop_
_entity.id
_entity.type
_entity.pdbx_description
1 polymer ?
#
loop_
_entity_poly.entity_id
_entity_poly.type
_entity_poly.pdbx_seq_one_letter_code
_entity_poly.pdbx_strand_id
1 'polypeptide(L)' 'MSNPCVKCGKERVDGKSWEGKVGSSVVTYTMTICPDSACQKQVEKEIADRKAKSASLLRAKEEAKLARERLLAAR' A
#
# COMPACT_ATOMS: atom_id res chain seq x y z
N MET A 1 21.91 -0.26 9.41
CA MET A 1 20.90 -0.99 8.61
C MET A 1 20.80 -0.30 7.28
N SER A 2 20.87 -1.04 6.16
CA SER A 2 20.74 -0.49 4.81
C SER A 2 19.35 -0.81 4.26
N ASN A 3 18.71 0.18 3.65
CA ASN A 3 17.43 0.13 2.97
C ASN A 3 17.62 0.62 1.52
N PRO A 4 18.23 -0.20 0.66
CA PRO A 4 18.46 0.16 -0.72
C PRO A 4 17.15 0.16 -1.51
N CYS A 5 17.06 1.05 -2.48
CA CYS A 5 15.94 1.13 -3.39
C CYS A 5 15.84 -0.14 -4.23
N VAL A 6 14.66 -0.78 -4.22
CA VAL A 6 14.40 -2.03 -4.96
C VAL A 6 14.50 -1.89 -6.48
N LYS A 7 14.52 -0.65 -6.99
CA LYS A 7 14.63 -0.35 -8.42
C LYS A 7 16.05 -0.02 -8.85
N CYS A 8 16.70 0.91 -8.15
CA CYS A 8 17.98 1.47 -8.57
C CYS A 8 19.15 1.16 -7.63
N GLY A 9 18.91 0.46 -6.51
CA GLY A 9 19.95 0.11 -5.53
C GLY A 9 20.44 1.26 -4.64
N LYS A 10 20.14 2.52 -4.96
CA LYS A 10 20.52 3.69 -4.14
C LYS A 10 19.89 3.61 -2.75
N GLU A 11 20.64 3.99 -1.73
CA GLU A 11 20.15 4.05 -0.35
C GLU A 11 18.96 5.01 -0.25
N ARG A 12 17.86 4.57 0.39
CA ARG A 12 16.70 5.43 0.61
C ARG A 12 16.98 6.45 1.70
N VAL A 13 16.32 7.60 1.59
CA VAL A 13 16.40 8.70 2.57
C VAL A 13 15.07 8.87 3.29
N ASP A 14 15.10 9.38 4.52
CA ASP A 14 13.89 9.70 5.26
C ASP A 14 13.18 10.88 4.60
N GLY A 15 11.90 10.69 4.27
CA GLY A 15 11.07 11.69 3.60
C GLY A 15 10.16 12.42 4.58
N LYS A 16 9.23 11.69 5.21
CA LYS A 16 8.23 12.26 6.13
C LYS A 16 8.07 11.38 7.35
N SER A 17 8.04 12.00 8.52
CA SER A 17 7.68 11.32 9.77
C SER A 17 6.42 11.91 10.37
N TRP A 18 5.61 11.07 11.02
CA TRP A 18 4.43 11.48 11.77
C TRP A 18 4.15 10.52 12.91
N GLU A 19 3.45 11.00 13.92
CA GLU A 19 2.98 10.16 15.03
C GLU A 19 1.56 9.69 14.75
N GLY A 20 1.31 8.41 14.98
CA GLY A 20 -0.03 7.83 14.97
C GLY A 20 -0.30 7.14 16.29
N LYS A 21 -1.50 7.32 16.83
CA LYS A 21 -1.95 6.56 18.00
C LYS A 21 -2.47 5.19 17.55
N VAL A 22 -1.94 4.13 18.14
CA VAL A 22 -2.42 2.75 17.96
C VAL A 22 -2.78 2.22 19.35
N GLY A 23 -4.08 2.15 19.63
CA GLY A 23 -4.58 1.82 20.97
C GLY A 23 -4.19 2.89 21.99
N SER A 24 -3.47 2.48 23.05
CA SER A 24 -2.93 3.38 24.08
C SER A 24 -1.51 3.91 23.80
N SER A 25 -0.86 3.44 22.73
CA SER A 25 0.53 3.78 22.41
C SER A 25 0.63 4.81 21.30
N VAL A 26 1.65 5.67 21.38
CA VAL A 26 2.05 6.58 20.29
C VAL A 26 3.16 5.89 19.50
N VAL A 27 2.96 5.77 18.18
CA VAL A 27 3.91 5.16 17.26
C VAL A 27 4.42 6.23 16.29
N THR A 28 5.74 6.37 16.20
CA THR A 28 6.37 7.23 15.19
C THR A 28 6.56 6.44 13.90
N TYR A 29 5.93 6.91 12.84
CA TYR A 29 6.08 6.38 11.49
C TYR A 29 7.08 7.26 10.73
N THR A 30 8.03 6.63 10.04
CA THR A 30 8.94 7.31 9.11
C THR A 30 8.79 6.67 7.74
N MET A 31 8.43 7.49 6.75
CA MET A 31 8.36 7.10 5.35
C MET A 31 9.70 7.40 4.68
N THR A 32 10.25 6.40 4.02
CA THR A 32 11.50 6.51 3.26
C THR A 32 11.21 6.66 1.77
N ILE A 33 12.03 7.44 1.08
CA ILE A 33 11.92 7.74 -0.36
C ILE A 33 13.25 7.46 -1.07
N CYS A 34 13.18 7.15 -2.36
CA CYS A 34 14.37 7.10 -3.20
C CYS A 34 14.87 8.53 -3.46
N PRO A 35 16.17 8.82 -3.28
CA PRO A 35 16.72 10.17 -3.54
C PRO A 35 16.66 10.55 -5.03
N ASP A 36 16.56 9.56 -5.91
CA ASP A 36 16.35 9.77 -7.35
C ASP A 36 14.86 9.95 -7.65
N SER A 37 14.47 11.16 -8.06
CA SER A 37 13.08 11.53 -8.30
C SER A 37 12.45 10.80 -9.49
N ALA A 38 13.22 10.47 -10.52
CA ALA A 38 12.73 9.71 -11.67
C ALA A 38 12.45 8.26 -11.27
N CYS A 39 13.35 7.67 -10.48
CA CYS A 39 13.16 6.35 -9.90
C CYS A 39 11.98 6.31 -8.91
N GLN A 40 11.87 7.32 -8.04
CA GLN A 40 10.79 7.43 -7.07
C GLN A 40 9.41 7.46 -7.76
N LYS A 41 9.27 8.25 -8.83
CA LYS A 41 8.02 8.31 -9.62
C LYS A 41 7.63 6.95 -10.21
N GLN A 42 8.59 6.16 -10.67
CA GLN A 42 8.32 4.81 -11.18
C GLN A 42 7.83 3.89 -10.06
N VAL A 43 8.49 3.91 -8.89
CA VAL A 43 8.08 3.13 -7.72
C VAL A 43 6.68 3.51 -7.27
N GLU A 44 6.36 4.81 -7.21
CA GLU A 44 5.04 5.31 -6.83
C GLU A 44 3.95 4.87 -7.80
N LYS A 45 4.23 4.93 -9.12
CA LYS A 45 3.32 4.43 -10.14
C LYS A 45 3.01 2.94 -9.94
N GLU A 46 4.04 2.12 -9.74
CA GLU A 46 3.87 0.68 -9.51
C GLU A 46 3.13 0.36 -8.20
N ILE A 47 3.31 1.18 -7.17
CA ILE A 47 2.55 1.06 -5.93
C ILE A 47 1.08 1.41 -6.18
N ALA A 48 0.80 2.49 -6.93
CA ALA A 48 -0.56 2.90 -7.26
C ALA A 48 -1.28 1.83 -8.09
N ASP A 49 -0.63 1.29 -9.12
CA ASP A 49 -1.19 0.23 -9.97
C ASP A 49 -1.51 -1.03 -9.16
N ARG A 50 -0.61 -1.45 -8.27
CA ARG A 50 -0.85 -2.58 -7.37
C ARG A 50 -1.99 -2.32 -6.40
N LYS A 51 -2.09 -1.13 -5.81
CA LYS A 51 -3.20 -0.76 -4.94
C LYS A 51 -4.53 -0.77 -5.68
N ALA A 52 -4.58 -0.22 -6.90
CA ALA A 52 -5.79 -0.21 -7.73
C ALA A 52 -6.25 -1.63 -8.07
N LYS A 53 -5.32 -2.52 -8.45
CA LYS A 53 -5.61 -3.93 -8.72
C LYS A 53 -6.09 -4.67 -7.46
N SER A 54 -5.44 -4.48 -6.32
CA SER A 54 -5.89 -5.10 -5.07
C SER A 54 -7.28 -4.63 -4.65
N ALA A 55 -7.58 -3.34 -4.83
CA ALA A 55 -8.89 -2.77 -4.54
C ALA A 55 -9.99 -3.31 -5.47
N SER A 56 -9.70 -3.49 -6.78
CA SER A 56 -10.67 -4.08 -7.70
C SER A 56 -10.95 -5.55 -7.37
N LEU A 57 -9.92 -6.33 -7.06
CA LEU A 57 -10.08 -7.73 -6.67
C LEU A 57 -10.87 -7.89 -5.37
N LEU A 58 -10.65 -7.01 -4.39
CA LEU A 58 -11.40 -7.04 -3.13
C LEU A 58 -12.88 -6.72 -3.36
N ARG A 59 -13.19 -5.71 -4.18
CA ARG A 59 -14.59 -5.37 -4.54
C ARG A 59 -15.28 -6.53 -5.26
N ALA A 60 -14.64 -7.11 -6.27
CA ALA A 60 -15.19 -8.25 -7.00
C ALA A 60 -15.45 -9.46 -6.09
N LYS A 61 -14.57 -9.72 -5.12
CA LYS A 61 -14.76 -10.77 -4.11
C LYS A 61 -15.97 -10.49 -3.22
N GLU A 62 -16.13 -9.25 -2.76
CA GLU A 62 -17.25 -8.88 -1.91
C GLU A 62 -18.58 -8.96 -2.67
N GLU A 63 -18.62 -8.48 -3.92
CA GLU A 63 -19.79 -8.60 -4.79
C GLU A 63 -20.17 -10.07 -5.05
N ALA A 64 -19.19 -10.92 -5.34
CA ALA A 64 -19.42 -12.35 -5.54
C ALA A 64 -19.94 -13.04 -4.27
N LYS A 65 -19.42 -12.66 -3.10
CA LYS A 65 -19.89 -13.17 -1.80
C LYS A 65 -21.35 -12.77 -1.55
N LEU A 66 -21.68 -11.50 -1.73
CA LEU A 66 -23.04 -10.99 -1.57
C LEU A 66 -24.02 -11.65 -2.56
N ALA A 67 -23.60 -11.84 -3.81
CA ALA A 67 -24.41 -12.55 -4.81
C ALA A 67 -24.69 -14.00 -4.39
N ARG A 68 -23.67 -14.71 -3.88
CA ARG A 68 -23.83 -16.06 -3.36
C ARG A 68 -24.78 -16.11 -2.16
N GLU A 69 -24.64 -15.19 -1.21
CA GLU A 69 -25.54 -15.10 -0.05
C GLU A 69 -26.99 -14.84 -0.47
N ARG A 70 -27.21 -13.93 -1.43
CA ARG A 70 -28.55 -13.68 -2.00
C ARG A 70 -29.16 -14.90 -2.67
N LEU A 71 -28.36 -15.64 -3.45
CA LEU A 71 -28.82 -16.89 -4.08
C LEU A 71 -29.18 -17.97 -3.05
N LEU A 72 -28.41 -18.07 -1.96
CA LEU A 72 -28.71 -18.99 -0.86
C LEU A 72 -29.97 -18.59 -0.09
N ALA A 73 -30.21 -17.29 0.11
CA ALA A 73 -31.40 -16.77 0.80
C ALA A 73 -32.68 -16.86 -0.05
N ALA A 74 -32.56 -16.94 -1.38
CA ALA A 74 -33.67 -17.09 -2.31
C ALA A 74 -34.07 -18.55 -2.57
N ARG A 75 -33.38 -19.51 -1.94
CA ARG A 75 -33.61 -20.95 -2.05
C ARG A 75 -34.27 -21.48 -0.79
#